data_AF-A0A6P8G4Y1-F1
#
_entry.id   AF-A0A6P8G4Y1-F1
#
_cell.length_a   1.000
_cell.length_b   1.000
_cell.length_c   1.000
_cell.angle_alpha   90.00
_cell.angle_beta   90.00
_cell.angle_gamma   90.00
#
_symmetry.space_group_name_H-M   'P 1'
#
loop_
_entity.id
_entity.type
_entity.pdbx_description
1 polymer ?
#
loop_
_entity_poly.entity_id
_entity_poly.type
_entity_poly.pdbx_seq_one_letter_code
_entity_poly.pdbx_strand_id
1 'polypeptide(L)'
;MAGLILLLVAPVLLVTGYPPMAMASCVETDGGFVAFTAALRHTSDRPDGFKSIGPYGIDTTIIYDNVITNIGGAYNSATGIFTAPVKGVYFFTFTSYSWVKEKDIGVQLMKNSEEVLMVWEWQDAGDNEDYASNSVVLQLKVGDGVYMRLPKTFYIAANKFHNVNTFTGYLLRQM
;
A
#
# COMPACT_ATOMS: atom_id res chain seq x y z
N MET A 1 39.36 53.87 48.78
CA MET A 1 39.55 52.42 48.92
C MET A 1 38.29 51.72 48.48
N ALA A 2 38.44 50.63 47.70
CA ALA A 2 37.41 49.74 47.12
C ALA A 2 36.44 50.42 46.12
N GLY A 3 36.22 49.98 44.89
CA GLY A 3 36.49 48.72 44.18
C GLY A 3 35.24 48.46 43.30
N LEU A 4 35.36 48.51 41.96
CA LEU A 4 35.20 47.37 41.02
C LEU A 4 33.72 46.86 40.92
N ILE A 5 33.05 46.61 39.79
CA ILE A 5 33.41 46.20 38.43
C ILE A 5 32.34 46.70 37.43
N LEU A 6 32.83 47.08 36.27
CA LEU A 6 32.18 47.38 35.00
C LEU A 6 31.73 46.09 34.30
N LEU A 7 30.56 46.06 33.65
CA LEU A 7 30.44 45.45 32.32
C LEU A 7 29.27 46.05 31.55
N LEU A 8 29.67 46.90 30.58
CA LEU A 8 28.96 47.25 29.35
C LEU A 8 28.37 45.97 28.71
N VAL A 9 27.26 46.00 27.98
CA VAL A 9 27.13 46.69 26.69
C VAL A 9 25.68 47.14 26.44
N ALA A 10 25.52 48.43 26.21
CA ALA A 10 24.43 49.03 25.44
C ALA A 10 25.05 49.55 24.12
N PRO A 11 24.33 50.20 23.20
CA PRO A 11 22.90 50.18 22.83
C PRO A 11 22.75 50.09 21.27
N VAL A 12 21.56 50.05 20.68
CA VAL A 12 20.85 51.16 19.96
C VAL A 12 20.20 50.45 18.75
N LEU A 13 18.90 50.21 18.65
CA LEU A 13 17.74 51.07 18.42
C LEU A 13 17.63 51.74 17.02
N LEU A 14 16.65 51.24 16.25
CA LEU A 14 15.79 51.89 15.23
C LEU A 14 16.37 52.42 13.91
N VAL A 15 15.94 51.84 12.77
CA VAL A 15 15.45 52.59 11.60
C VAL A 15 14.30 51.82 10.91
N THR A 16 13.29 52.58 10.54
CA THR A 16 11.99 52.29 9.91
C THR A 16 12.08 51.77 8.46
N GLY A 17 11.11 50.95 8.05
CA GLY A 17 10.60 50.94 6.66
C GLY A 17 10.91 49.72 5.80
N TYR A 18 10.12 48.65 5.96
CA TYR A 18 9.90 47.66 4.89
C TYR A 18 8.40 47.38 4.79
N PRO A 19 7.80 47.38 3.59
CA PRO A 19 6.45 46.84 3.46
C PRO A 19 6.46 45.38 3.90
N PRO A 20 5.37 44.85 4.49
CA PRO A 20 5.30 43.43 4.78
C PRO A 20 5.51 42.69 3.46
N MET A 21 6.61 41.92 3.38
CA MET A 21 6.81 40.94 2.33
C MET A 21 5.54 40.10 2.31
N ALA A 22 4.77 40.20 1.23
CA ALA A 22 3.74 39.23 0.95
C ALA A 22 4.41 37.87 1.06
N MET A 23 3.97 37.07 2.03
CA MET A 23 4.24 35.65 2.04
C MET A 23 3.66 35.15 0.72
N ALA A 24 4.50 35.04 -0.30
CA ALA A 24 4.21 34.18 -1.41
C ALA A 24 3.98 32.83 -0.74
N SER A 25 2.71 32.45 -0.61
CA SER A 25 2.42 31.05 -0.37
C SER A 25 3.09 30.36 -1.54
N CYS A 26 4.17 29.63 -1.26
CA CYS A 26 4.53 28.50 -2.06
C CYS A 26 3.19 27.81 -2.31
N VAL A 27 2.75 27.74 -3.57
CA VAL A 27 1.80 26.69 -3.91
C VAL A 27 2.61 25.44 -3.60
N GLU A 28 2.46 24.90 -2.40
CA GLU A 28 2.72 23.50 -2.18
C GLU A 28 1.92 22.84 -3.28
N THR A 29 2.60 22.23 -4.24
CA THR A 29 1.95 21.27 -5.09
C THR A 29 1.48 20.21 -4.12
N ASP A 30 0.25 20.34 -3.64
CA ASP A 30 -0.49 19.35 -2.88
C ASP A 30 -0.84 18.20 -3.84
N GLY A 31 0.18 17.70 -4.53
CA GLY A 31 0.18 16.40 -5.15
C GLY A 31 0.24 15.42 -4.01
N GLY A 32 -0.89 15.27 -3.33
CA GLY A 32 -1.00 14.52 -2.09
C GLY A 32 -0.33 13.17 -2.22
N PHE A 33 0.44 12.80 -1.19
CA PHE A 33 1.05 11.48 -1.12
C PHE A 33 -0.05 10.42 -1.25
N VAL A 34 0.16 9.41 -2.11
CA VAL A 34 -0.74 8.27 -2.24
C VAL A 34 0.07 7.02 -1.96
N ALA A 35 -0.29 6.30 -0.92
CA ALA A 35 0.36 5.04 -0.57
C ALA A 35 -0.59 4.18 0.24
N PHE A 36 -0.63 2.88 -0.06
CA PHE A 36 -1.34 1.92 0.75
C PHE A 36 -0.55 0.62 0.90
N THR A 37 -0.79 -0.04 2.02
CA THR A 37 -0.42 -1.43 2.25
C THR A 37 -1.58 -2.07 2.98
N ALA A 38 -2.07 -3.19 2.46
CA ALA A 38 -3.11 -4.00 3.06
C ALA A 38 -2.67 -5.46 3.12
N ALA A 39 -3.16 -6.17 4.13
CA ALA A 39 -2.89 -7.58 4.36
C ALA A 39 -4.19 -8.38 4.43
N LEU A 40 -4.16 -9.63 3.99
CA LEU A 40 -5.30 -10.54 4.07
C LEU A 40 -5.29 -11.21 5.44
N ARG A 41 -6.20 -10.78 6.33
CA ARG A 41 -6.15 -11.15 7.76
C ARG A 41 -7.49 -11.62 8.28
N HIS A 42 -8.01 -12.67 7.65
CA HIS A 42 -9.27 -13.28 8.06
C HIS A 42 -9.19 -13.97 9.42
N THR A 43 -10.34 -14.02 10.11
CA THR A 43 -10.50 -14.83 11.31
C THR A 43 -10.31 -16.31 11.01
N SER A 44 -9.71 -17.02 11.96
CA SER A 44 -9.48 -18.47 11.89
C SER A 44 -9.73 -19.14 13.24
N ASP A 45 -10.43 -20.26 13.21
CA ASP A 45 -10.67 -21.15 14.35
C ASP A 45 -9.46 -22.06 14.64
N ARG A 46 -8.48 -22.13 13.72
CA ARG A 46 -7.27 -22.92 13.93
C ARG A 46 -6.36 -22.27 14.99
N PRO A 47 -5.67 -23.07 15.83
CA PRO A 47 -4.73 -22.53 16.82
C PRO A 47 -3.53 -21.82 16.19
N ASP A 48 -3.04 -22.31 15.05
CA ASP A 48 -1.95 -21.72 14.24
C ASP A 48 -2.37 -20.43 13.50
N GLY A 49 -3.67 -20.16 13.46
CA GLY A 49 -4.25 -18.97 12.87
C GLY A 49 -4.41 -18.98 11.36
N PHE A 50 -4.02 -20.05 10.67
CA PHE A 50 -4.15 -20.11 9.22
C PHE A 50 -5.58 -20.40 8.77
N LYS A 51 -5.94 -19.89 7.61
CA LYS A 51 -7.21 -20.18 6.94
C LYS A 51 -7.00 -20.22 5.44
N SER A 52 -7.31 -21.35 4.82
CA SER A 52 -7.32 -21.46 3.37
C SER A 52 -8.48 -20.65 2.78
N ILE A 53 -8.21 -19.96 1.69
CA ILE A 53 -9.13 -19.13 0.91
C ILE A 53 -9.18 -19.70 -0.50
N GLY A 54 -10.40 -19.88 -1.02
CA GLY A 54 -10.64 -20.69 -2.21
C GLY A 54 -10.94 -22.16 -1.87
N PRO A 55 -11.28 -22.97 -2.88
CA PRO A 55 -11.49 -22.55 -4.24
C PRO A 55 -12.85 -21.86 -4.38
N TYR A 56 -12.93 -20.87 -5.26
CA TYR A 56 -14.22 -20.33 -5.70
C TYR A 56 -14.56 -20.86 -7.09
N GLY A 57 -15.86 -20.95 -7.40
CA GLY A 57 -16.33 -21.39 -8.71
C GLY A 57 -16.16 -20.35 -9.83
N ILE A 58 -15.81 -19.11 -9.45
CA ILE A 58 -15.59 -17.97 -10.35
C ILE A 58 -14.36 -17.19 -9.87
N ASP A 59 -13.76 -16.42 -10.77
CA ASP A 59 -12.69 -15.50 -10.40
C ASP A 59 -13.22 -14.49 -9.40
N THR A 60 -12.48 -14.26 -8.32
CA THR A 60 -12.95 -13.50 -7.17
C THR A 60 -11.94 -12.43 -6.80
N THR A 61 -12.38 -11.19 -6.64
CA THR A 61 -11.53 -10.11 -6.10
C THR A 61 -11.17 -10.41 -4.65
N ILE A 62 -9.88 -10.36 -4.34
CA ILE A 62 -9.39 -10.59 -2.98
C ILE A 62 -9.53 -9.30 -2.18
N ILE A 63 -10.19 -9.38 -1.02
CA ILE A 63 -10.36 -8.27 -0.10
C ILE A 63 -9.26 -8.36 0.96
N TYR A 64 -8.27 -7.47 0.90
CA TYR A 64 -7.26 -7.34 1.96
C TYR A 64 -7.82 -6.40 3.04
N ASP A 65 -8.52 -7.00 3.99
CA ASP A 65 -9.32 -6.33 5.01
C ASP A 65 -8.50 -5.59 6.08
N ASN A 66 -7.27 -6.04 6.35
CA ASN A 66 -6.39 -5.41 7.33
C ASN A 66 -5.52 -4.33 6.66
N VAL A 67 -5.95 -3.08 6.74
CA VAL A 67 -5.21 -1.91 6.24
C VAL A 67 -4.09 -1.53 7.22
N ILE A 68 -2.85 -1.51 6.73
CA ILE A 68 -1.66 -1.07 7.48
C ILE A 68 -1.40 0.42 7.22
N THR A 69 -1.45 0.82 5.95
CA THR A 69 -1.27 2.20 5.48
C THR A 69 -2.32 2.51 4.43
N ASN A 70 -2.88 3.73 4.42
CA ASN A 70 -3.79 4.20 3.36
C ASN A 70 -3.77 5.74 3.24
N ILE A 71 -2.59 6.30 2.96
CA ILE A 71 -2.40 7.73 2.72
C ILE A 71 -3.08 8.10 1.40
N GLY A 72 -3.88 9.17 1.42
CA GLY A 72 -4.70 9.60 0.29
C GLY A 72 -6.00 8.82 0.12
N GLY A 73 -6.27 7.80 0.97
CA GLY A 73 -7.56 7.10 1.02
C GLY A 73 -7.95 6.36 -0.27
N ALA A 74 -6.95 6.01 -1.10
CA ALA A 74 -7.17 5.45 -2.43
C ALA A 74 -7.48 3.94 -2.42
N TYR A 75 -7.18 3.22 -1.33
CA TYR A 75 -7.54 1.81 -1.16
C TYR A 75 -8.86 1.66 -0.40
N ASN A 76 -9.78 0.84 -0.91
CA ASN A 76 -11.04 0.51 -0.25
C ASN A 76 -11.01 -0.93 0.29
N SER A 77 -10.96 -1.07 1.62
CA SER A 77 -10.92 -2.37 2.30
C SER A 77 -12.23 -3.15 2.29
N ALA A 78 -13.35 -2.54 1.88
CA ALA A 78 -14.61 -3.26 1.68
C ALA A 78 -14.67 -3.93 0.30
N THR A 79 -13.90 -3.46 -0.68
CA THR A 79 -13.91 -3.99 -2.06
C THR A 79 -12.61 -4.66 -2.47
N GLY A 80 -11.49 -4.36 -1.79
CA GLY A 80 -10.17 -4.84 -2.16
C GLY A 80 -9.48 -4.01 -3.25
N ILE A 81 -10.07 -2.87 -3.65
CA ILE A 81 -9.67 -2.13 -4.85
C ILE A 81 -8.96 -0.84 -4.48
N PHE A 82 -7.79 -0.62 -5.09
CA PHE A 82 -7.15 0.68 -5.18
C PHE A 82 -7.72 1.46 -6.36
N THR A 83 -8.15 2.71 -6.16
CA THR A 83 -8.63 3.59 -7.23
C THR A 83 -7.71 4.79 -7.33
N ALA A 84 -7.09 5.01 -8.50
CA ALA A 84 -6.15 6.11 -8.69
C ALA A 84 -6.86 7.49 -8.50
N PRO A 85 -6.48 8.29 -7.48
CA PRO A 85 -7.12 9.57 -7.22
C PRO A 85 -6.58 10.68 -8.14
N VAL A 86 -5.37 10.51 -8.66
CA VAL A 86 -4.70 11.43 -9.58
C VAL A 86 -4.13 10.65 -10.76
N LYS A 87 -3.91 11.34 -11.88
CA LYS A 87 -3.14 10.77 -12.99
C LYS A 87 -1.68 10.69 -12.57
N GLY A 88 -1.02 9.57 -12.84
CA GLY A 88 0.37 9.42 -12.42
C GLY A 88 0.99 8.08 -12.77
N VAL A 89 2.23 7.92 -12.32
CA VAL A 89 2.97 6.67 -12.36
C VAL A 89 2.98 6.08 -10.96
N TYR A 90 2.56 4.83 -10.84
CA TYR A 90 2.37 4.11 -9.58
C TYR A 90 3.22 2.84 -9.57
N PHE A 91 3.76 2.48 -8.41
CA PHE A 91 4.35 1.18 -8.18
C PHE A 91 3.36 0.30 -7.41
N PHE A 92 3.25 -0.97 -7.79
CA PHE A 92 2.50 -1.98 -7.07
C PHE A 92 3.37 -3.21 -6.85
N THR A 93 3.23 -3.82 -5.68
CA THR A 93 3.82 -5.11 -5.35
C THR A 93 2.86 -5.90 -4.51
N PHE A 94 2.91 -7.22 -4.65
CA PHE A 94 2.12 -8.13 -3.83
C PHE A 94 2.93 -9.37 -3.49
N THR A 95 2.55 -9.98 -2.38
CA THR A 95 3.05 -11.28 -1.92
C THR A 95 1.86 -12.17 -1.66
N SER A 96 1.85 -13.33 -2.30
CA SER A 96 0.91 -14.41 -2.09
C SER A 96 1.55 -15.50 -1.25
N TYR A 97 0.84 -15.97 -0.23
CA TYR A 97 1.21 -17.16 0.54
C TYR A 97 0.09 -18.18 0.46
N SER A 98 0.46 -19.45 0.32
CA SER A 98 -0.46 -20.58 0.30
C SER A 98 0.02 -21.68 1.23
N TRP A 99 -0.94 -22.40 1.84
CA TRP A 99 -0.68 -23.61 2.60
C TRP A 99 -1.70 -24.70 2.24
N VAL A 100 -1.49 -25.38 1.11
CA VAL A 100 -2.40 -26.39 0.54
C VAL A 100 -1.61 -27.46 -0.22
N LYS A 101 -2.18 -28.65 -0.38
CA LYS A 101 -1.53 -29.78 -1.06
C LYS A 101 -2.19 -30.09 -2.40
N GLU A 102 -1.41 -30.30 -3.45
CA GLU A 102 -1.91 -30.78 -4.75
C GLU A 102 -3.05 -29.90 -5.29
N LYS A 103 -2.79 -28.58 -5.32
CA LYS A 103 -3.70 -27.54 -5.82
C LYS A 103 -2.94 -26.48 -6.61
N ASP A 104 -3.66 -25.82 -7.50
CA ASP A 104 -3.23 -24.54 -8.07
C ASP A 104 -3.24 -23.45 -7.01
N ILE A 105 -2.11 -22.77 -6.89
CA ILE A 105 -1.94 -21.60 -6.04
C ILE A 105 -1.55 -20.41 -6.89
N GLY A 106 -1.89 -19.21 -6.43
CA GLY A 106 -1.49 -17.99 -7.10
C GLY A 106 -2.56 -16.94 -7.12
N VAL A 107 -2.16 -15.77 -7.61
CA VAL A 107 -3.00 -14.57 -7.69
C VAL A 107 -2.62 -13.76 -8.92
N GLN A 108 -3.54 -12.92 -9.34
CA GLN A 108 -3.36 -12.01 -10.47
C GLN A 108 -3.53 -10.57 -10.01
N LEU A 109 -2.65 -9.69 -10.50
CA LEU A 109 -2.85 -8.25 -10.38
C LEU A 109 -3.62 -7.78 -11.61
N MET A 110 -4.78 -7.18 -11.37
CA MET A 110 -5.70 -6.69 -12.37
C MET A 110 -5.64 -5.17 -12.43
N LYS A 111 -5.66 -4.60 -13.64
CA LYS A 111 -5.99 -3.21 -13.88
C LYS A 111 -7.33 -3.17 -14.62
N ASN A 112 -8.35 -2.60 -13.98
CA ASN A 112 -9.72 -2.59 -14.48
C ASN A 112 -10.24 -4.02 -14.76
N SER A 113 -10.26 -4.45 -16.02
CA SER A 113 -10.67 -5.81 -16.41
C SER A 113 -9.56 -6.61 -17.10
N GLU A 114 -8.35 -6.04 -17.16
CA GLU A 114 -7.18 -6.63 -17.80
C GLU A 114 -6.20 -7.17 -16.77
N GLU A 115 -5.70 -8.36 -17.01
CA GLU A 115 -4.64 -8.96 -16.22
C GLU A 115 -3.30 -8.31 -16.57
N VAL A 116 -2.56 -7.88 -15.55
CA VAL A 116 -1.26 -7.23 -15.69
C VAL A 116 -0.13 -8.17 -15.29
N LEU A 117 -0.29 -8.86 -14.16
CA LEU A 117 0.68 -9.83 -13.64
C LEU A 117 -0.03 -11.06 -13.12
N MET A 118 0.67 -12.19 -13.12
CA MET A 118 0.29 -13.41 -12.44
C MET A 118 1.50 -13.98 -11.70
N VAL A 119 1.24 -14.56 -10.54
CA VAL A 119 2.10 -15.60 -9.96
C VAL A 119 1.27 -16.87 -9.89
N TRP A 120 1.86 -18.00 -10.27
CA TRP A 120 1.19 -19.29 -10.25
C TRP A 120 2.19 -20.41 -10.06
N GLU A 121 1.73 -21.42 -9.34
CA GLU A 121 2.40 -22.68 -9.15
C GLU A 121 1.36 -23.78 -8.90
N TRP A 122 1.71 -25.01 -9.27
CA TRP A 122 1.02 -26.20 -8.84
C TRP A 122 1.74 -26.77 -7.61
N GLN A 123 1.04 -26.90 -6.48
CA GLN A 123 1.62 -27.49 -5.27
C GLN A 123 1.82 -29.00 -5.41
N ASP A 124 3.04 -29.47 -5.15
CA ASP A 124 3.35 -30.90 -5.18
C ASP A 124 2.92 -31.63 -3.89
N ALA A 125 3.00 -32.96 -3.84
CA ALA A 125 2.56 -33.74 -2.68
C ALA A 125 3.47 -33.60 -1.44
N GLY A 126 4.70 -33.09 -1.62
CA GLY A 126 5.74 -33.00 -0.60
C GLY A 126 5.91 -31.59 -0.02
N ASP A 127 5.86 -30.58 -0.87
CA ASP A 127 5.89 -29.17 -0.47
C ASP A 127 4.46 -28.62 -0.50
N ASN A 128 4.06 -27.98 0.59
CA ASN A 128 2.68 -27.53 0.76
C ASN A 128 2.61 -26.05 1.13
N GLU A 129 3.74 -25.36 1.24
CA GLU A 129 3.83 -24.00 1.75
C GLU A 129 4.70 -23.14 0.85
N ASP A 130 4.07 -22.23 0.11
CA ASP A 130 4.80 -21.41 -0.84
C ASP A 130 4.46 -19.93 -0.77
N TYR A 131 5.50 -19.14 -1.04
CA TYR A 131 5.44 -17.70 -1.23
C TYR A 131 5.75 -17.36 -2.68
N ALA A 132 4.92 -16.51 -3.28
CA ALA A 132 5.22 -15.91 -4.57
C ALA A 132 4.96 -14.41 -4.53
N SER A 133 5.89 -13.62 -5.08
CA SER A 133 5.76 -12.16 -5.15
C SER A 133 6.05 -11.65 -6.55
N ASN A 134 5.36 -10.59 -6.95
CA ASN A 134 5.61 -9.90 -8.22
C ASN A 134 5.31 -8.40 -8.06
N SER A 135 5.84 -7.58 -8.97
CA SER A 135 5.69 -6.12 -8.90
C SER A 135 5.66 -5.46 -10.28
N VAL A 136 5.02 -4.30 -10.38
CA VAL A 136 4.86 -3.56 -11.63
C VAL A 136 4.85 -2.06 -11.40
N VAL A 137 5.34 -1.31 -12.37
CA VAL A 137 5.13 0.14 -12.49
C VAL A 137 4.07 0.39 -13.56
N LEU A 138 2.99 1.09 -13.19
CA LEU A 138 1.87 1.39 -14.08
C LEU A 138 1.62 2.89 -14.19
N GLN A 139 1.34 3.34 -15.41
CA GLN A 139 0.72 4.64 -15.62
C GLN A 139 -0.80 4.50 -15.49
N LEU A 140 -1.40 5.28 -14.59
CA LEU A 140 -2.83 5.26 -14.30
C LEU A 140 -3.46 6.62 -14.61
N LYS A 141 -4.71 6.57 -15.08
CA LYS A 141 -5.61 7.72 -15.16
C LYS A 141 -6.44 7.79 -13.87
N VAL A 142 -6.98 8.97 -13.57
CA VAL A 142 -7.95 9.12 -12.47
C VAL A 142 -9.10 8.13 -12.68
N GLY A 143 -9.42 7.36 -11.64
CA GLY A 143 -10.47 6.35 -11.67
C GLY A 143 -10.06 4.96 -12.17
N ASP A 144 -8.83 4.77 -12.68
CA ASP A 144 -8.33 3.41 -12.95
C ASP A 144 -8.30 2.60 -11.64
N GLY A 145 -8.86 1.41 -11.67
CA GLY A 145 -8.89 0.47 -10.54
C GLY A 145 -7.77 -0.57 -10.65
N VAL A 146 -7.07 -0.82 -9.55
CA VAL A 146 -6.06 -1.91 -9.44
C VAL A 146 -6.40 -2.78 -8.24
N TYR A 147 -6.46 -4.09 -8.45
CA TYR A 147 -6.83 -5.05 -7.41
C TYR A 147 -6.22 -6.42 -7.66
N MET A 148 -6.23 -7.25 -6.62
CA MET A 148 -5.81 -8.64 -6.70
C MET A 148 -7.01 -9.54 -6.96
N ARG A 149 -6.85 -10.51 -7.83
CA ARG A 149 -7.85 -11.52 -8.19
C ARG A 149 -7.32 -12.91 -7.84
N LEU A 150 -8.14 -13.69 -7.14
CA LEU A 150 -7.96 -15.13 -7.00
C LEU A 150 -8.66 -15.77 -8.20
N PRO A 151 -7.93 -16.43 -9.11
CA PRO A 151 -8.56 -17.19 -10.19
C PRO A 151 -9.52 -18.24 -9.64
N LYS A 152 -10.55 -18.60 -10.40
CA LYS A 152 -11.40 -19.74 -10.04
C LYS A 152 -10.53 -20.96 -9.78
N THR A 153 -10.98 -21.83 -8.87
CA THR A 153 -10.29 -23.07 -8.44
C THR A 153 -8.93 -22.90 -7.74
N PHE A 154 -8.38 -21.70 -7.64
CA PHE A 154 -7.08 -21.46 -7.00
C PHE A 154 -7.20 -21.25 -5.49
N TYR A 155 -6.07 -21.37 -4.80
CA TYR A 155 -5.98 -21.24 -3.36
C TYR A 155 -4.90 -20.25 -2.92
N ILE A 156 -5.19 -19.57 -1.81
CA ILE A 156 -4.24 -18.82 -0.97
C ILE A 156 -4.54 -19.06 0.51
N ALA A 157 -3.70 -18.57 1.42
CA ALA A 157 -3.90 -18.71 2.86
C ALA A 157 -3.80 -17.39 3.64
N ALA A 158 -4.85 -17.03 4.36
CA ALA A 158 -4.80 -15.95 5.35
C ALA A 158 -4.21 -16.46 6.67
N ASN A 159 -3.71 -15.55 7.52
CA ASN A 159 -3.38 -15.85 8.91
C ASN A 159 -3.89 -14.74 9.84
N LYS A 160 -4.57 -15.09 10.93
CA LYS A 160 -5.11 -14.10 11.89
C LYS A 160 -4.03 -13.33 12.65
N PHE A 161 -2.85 -13.91 12.83
CA PHE A 161 -1.75 -13.34 13.60
C PHE A 161 -0.67 -12.69 12.73
N HIS A 162 -0.47 -13.19 11.51
CA HIS A 162 0.65 -12.79 10.65
C HIS A 162 0.19 -12.26 9.28
N ASN A 163 0.87 -11.23 8.78
CA ASN A 163 0.60 -10.64 7.46
C ASN A 163 1.38 -11.40 6.38
N VAL A 164 0.92 -12.60 6.01
CA VAL A 164 1.59 -13.49 5.05
C VAL A 164 1.18 -13.22 3.60
N ASN A 165 0.02 -12.61 3.40
CA ASN A 165 -0.49 -12.17 2.10
C ASN A 165 -0.63 -10.64 2.14
N THR A 166 0.09 -9.93 1.26
CA THR A 166 0.11 -8.46 1.26
C THR A 166 -0.09 -7.89 -0.14
N PHE A 167 -0.70 -6.71 -0.19
CA PHE A 167 -0.85 -5.91 -1.40
C PHE A 167 -0.48 -4.45 -1.07
N THR A 168 0.49 -3.92 -1.80
CA THR A 168 1.07 -2.60 -1.58
C THR A 168 1.09 -1.81 -2.88
N GLY A 169 0.82 -0.51 -2.80
CA GLY A 169 1.07 0.39 -3.91
C GLY A 169 1.21 1.84 -3.49
N TYR A 170 1.92 2.62 -4.29
CA TYR A 170 2.14 4.04 -4.03
C TYR A 170 2.42 4.84 -5.30
N LEU A 171 2.11 6.13 -5.25
CA LEU A 171 2.39 7.09 -6.31
C LEU A 171 3.90 7.40 -6.33
N LEU A 172 4.54 7.14 -7.47
CA LEU A 172 5.92 7.56 -7.73
C LEU A 172 5.97 9.01 -8.20
N ARG A 173 5.06 9.38 -9.10
CA ARG A 173 5.02 10.73 -9.69
C ARG A 173 3.65 11.07 -10.25
N GLN A 174 3.10 12.19 -9.82
CA GLN A 174 1.90 12.77 -10.44
C GLN A 174 2.22 13.34 -11.84
N MET A 175 1.26 13.28 -12.77
CA MET A 175 1.40 13.72 -14.17
C MET A 175 0.28 14.64 -14.62
#